data_AF-A0A850RF58-F1
#
_entry.id   AF-A0A850RF58-F1
#
_cell.length_a   1.000
_cell.length_b   1.000
_cell.length_c   1.000
_cell.angle_alpha   90.00
_cell.angle_beta   90.00
_cell.angle_gamma   90.00
#
_symmetry.space_group_name_H-M   'P 1'
#
loop_
_entity.id
_entity.type
_entity.pdbx_description
1 polymer ?
#
loop_
_entity_poly.entity_id
_entity_poly.type
_entity_poly.pdbx_seq_one_letter_code
_entity_poly.pdbx_strand_id
1 'polypeptide(L)'
;MLSKDHWLYWAKANPEIDGANKWHPFAYHSLDVAVVAATFWRDSSAVRRTFMVAFDVDEAEIRRLLAWILFFVALHDIGKLHALFQIKAPDILPQTWPDLASAKLIDTSGGHYDHGREGFRLSMAELRGWFKPASRHALKAWASWLAAVTGHHGEIPDNDGLLPAYAEAAVLEQDANARRAWAQEAADLFLSPAGLTLEDPPPPCGTEARNLLAGFCSLCDWIGSNVDVFPYAPPTLSPNDYLHSRLEQIRRDDILRHFGLIATPLAYQGIPALLKAAEHPRGTQIMIDDLPLAPGLTIVEAPTGSGKTEAALAYAWRLIDAGLAESIVFALPTQATANAMLGRCETFSKSAFGRANLVLAHGHSRLNQAYQRLVEAGSKRTAQGETEAGVQCAAWLASSRKRVFLGQIGVCTVDQVLLSVLPVRHNFVRAFGLHRSVLIVDEVHAYDAYMNGLLIEVLKRQKAVGGSAILLSATLPAGIRGKLLESWGHEPVADVANYPAIWNTAALSESGSPLSLPDTERPAQRTIEVSLSKLVSARPDEP
;
A
#
# COMPACT_ATOMS: atom_id res chain seq x y z
N MET A 1 -28.95 -4.24 29.14
CA MET A 1 -29.00 -4.70 27.74
C MET A 1 -28.86 -3.46 26.89
N LEU A 2 -27.67 -3.23 26.32
CA LEU A 2 -27.51 -2.21 25.28
C LEU A 2 -28.43 -2.63 24.12
N SER A 3 -29.32 -1.74 23.69
CA SER A 3 -30.18 -2.00 22.55
C SER A 3 -29.32 -2.31 21.33
N LYS A 4 -29.71 -3.31 20.54
CA LYS A 4 -29.00 -3.74 19.32
C LYS A 4 -29.20 -2.75 18.16
N ASP A 5 -29.17 -1.45 18.44
CA ASP A 5 -29.61 -0.41 17.50
C ASP A 5 -28.68 -0.30 16.30
N HIS A 6 -27.39 -0.62 16.43
CA HIS A 6 -26.46 -0.61 15.30
C HIS A 6 -26.75 -1.71 14.25
N TRP A 7 -27.53 -2.74 14.59
CA TRP A 7 -27.95 -3.81 13.67
C TRP A 7 -28.95 -3.31 12.62
N LEU A 8 -29.59 -2.17 12.90
CA LEU A 8 -30.54 -1.48 12.03
C LEU A 8 -29.86 -0.65 10.94
N TYR A 9 -28.54 -0.54 10.94
CA TYR A 9 -27.81 0.31 10.00
C TYR A 9 -27.23 -0.54 8.87
N TRP A 10 -27.42 -0.07 7.64
CA TRP A 10 -26.80 -0.68 6.46
C TRP A 10 -25.45 0.00 6.16
N ALA A 11 -24.50 -0.77 5.61
CA ALA A 11 -23.25 -0.22 5.05
C ALA A 11 -23.20 -0.27 3.52
N LYS A 12 -23.83 -1.28 2.92
CA LYS A 12 -23.99 -1.42 1.47
C LYS A 12 -25.46 -1.67 1.11
N ALA A 13 -25.89 -1.11 0.00
CA ALA A 13 -27.23 -1.29 -0.55
C ALA A 13 -27.12 -1.31 -2.07
N ASN A 14 -27.76 -2.28 -2.72
CA ASN A 14 -27.83 -2.33 -4.17
C ASN A 14 -29.22 -2.85 -4.60
N PRO A 15 -30.07 -1.98 -5.18
CA PRO A 15 -31.43 -2.36 -5.57
C PRO A 15 -31.47 -3.32 -6.77
N GLU A 16 -30.38 -3.38 -7.54
CA GLU A 16 -30.23 -4.17 -8.79
C GLU A 16 -29.70 -5.59 -8.55
N ILE A 17 -29.32 -5.97 -7.32
CA ILE A 17 -28.90 -7.34 -7.04
C ILE A 17 -30.11 -8.28 -7.12
N ASP A 18 -30.02 -9.29 -7.99
CA ASP A 18 -30.95 -10.41 -8.07
C ASP A 18 -30.83 -11.27 -6.81
N GLY A 19 -31.91 -11.36 -6.02
CA GLY A 19 -31.95 -12.15 -4.79
C GLY A 19 -32.78 -11.52 -3.68
N ALA A 20 -32.84 -12.18 -2.52
CA ALA A 20 -33.66 -11.75 -1.39
C ALA A 20 -33.02 -10.62 -0.56
N ASN A 21 -31.69 -10.52 -0.52
CA ASN A 21 -30.98 -9.53 0.31
C ASN A 21 -30.38 -8.41 -0.53
N LYS A 22 -31.03 -7.24 -0.51
CA LYS A 22 -30.63 -6.05 -1.26
C LYS A 22 -29.70 -5.10 -0.50
N TRP A 23 -29.36 -5.44 0.74
CA TRP A 23 -28.51 -4.62 1.61
C TRP A 23 -27.64 -5.49 2.49
N HIS A 24 -26.58 -4.88 3.00
CA HIS A 24 -25.63 -5.52 3.89
C HIS A 24 -25.48 -4.73 5.20
N PRO A 25 -25.62 -5.38 6.36
CA PRO A 25 -25.49 -4.73 7.67
C PRO A 25 -24.14 -4.05 7.86
N PHE A 26 -24.15 -2.92 8.56
CA PHE A 26 -22.95 -2.16 8.88
C PHE A 26 -21.90 -2.99 9.64
N ALA A 27 -22.34 -3.71 10.67
CA ALA A 27 -21.49 -4.58 11.45
C ALA A 27 -20.82 -5.65 10.57
N TYR A 28 -21.57 -6.25 9.64
CA TYR A 28 -21.06 -7.32 8.79
C TYR A 28 -20.02 -6.81 7.80
N HIS A 29 -20.28 -5.70 7.10
CA HIS A 29 -19.27 -5.08 6.23
C HIS A 29 -18.00 -4.72 7.01
N SER A 30 -18.14 -4.13 8.20
CA SER A 30 -17.01 -3.78 9.05
C SER A 30 -16.16 -5.00 9.43
N LEU A 31 -16.80 -6.14 9.69
CA LEU A 31 -16.12 -7.41 9.94
C LEU A 31 -15.50 -8.01 8.69
N ASP A 32 -16.15 -7.91 7.52
CA ASP A 32 -15.58 -8.40 6.26
C ASP A 32 -14.25 -7.69 5.95
N VAL A 33 -14.18 -6.38 6.17
CA VAL A 33 -12.95 -5.60 6.03
C VAL A 33 -11.89 -6.04 7.06
N ALA A 34 -12.28 -6.27 8.32
CA ALA A 34 -11.36 -6.77 9.36
C ALA A 34 -10.85 -8.19 9.05
N VAL A 35 -11.67 -9.05 8.44
CA VAL A 35 -11.30 -10.40 7.97
C VAL A 35 -10.24 -10.33 6.89
N VAL A 36 -10.36 -9.41 5.93
CA VAL A 36 -9.32 -9.17 4.92
C VAL A 36 -8.02 -8.71 5.59
N ALA A 37 -8.09 -7.77 6.53
CA ALA A 37 -6.93 -7.29 7.27
C ALA A 37 -6.23 -8.39 8.06
N ALA A 38 -7.00 -9.23 8.79
CA ALA A 38 -6.48 -10.37 9.54
C ALA A 38 -5.81 -11.40 8.62
N THR A 39 -6.36 -11.59 7.41
CA THR A 39 -5.80 -12.53 6.42
C THR A 39 -4.49 -12.01 5.85
N PHE A 40 -4.37 -10.71 5.55
CA PHE A 40 -3.10 -10.10 5.19
C PHE A 40 -2.08 -10.27 6.30
N TRP A 41 -2.46 -9.95 7.55
CA TRP A 41 -1.55 -10.09 8.68
C TRP A 41 -1.05 -11.51 8.87
N ARG A 42 -1.88 -12.54 8.61
CA ARG A 42 -1.49 -13.95 8.68
C ARG A 42 -0.53 -14.35 7.55
N ASP A 43 -0.87 -13.96 6.32
CA ASP A 43 -0.23 -14.52 5.12
C ASP A 43 0.93 -13.68 4.58
N SER A 44 1.07 -12.43 5.04
CA SER A 44 2.09 -11.50 4.57
C SER A 44 3.11 -11.15 5.67
N SER A 45 4.32 -11.69 5.57
CA SER A 45 5.42 -11.32 6.49
C SER A 45 5.89 -9.89 6.27
N ALA A 46 5.87 -9.42 5.01
CA ALA A 46 6.28 -8.05 4.71
C ALA A 46 5.33 -7.04 5.34
N VAL A 47 4.01 -7.23 5.24
CA VAL A 47 3.02 -6.34 5.88
C VAL A 47 3.23 -6.31 7.39
N ARG A 48 3.36 -7.47 8.07
CA ARG A 48 3.62 -7.51 9.52
C ARG A 48 4.85 -6.69 9.90
N ARG A 49 5.96 -6.92 9.23
CA ARG A 49 7.25 -6.24 9.47
C ARG A 49 7.14 -4.73 9.23
N THR A 50 6.51 -4.32 8.13
CA THR A 50 6.31 -2.89 7.80
C THR A 50 5.49 -2.18 8.89
N PHE A 51 4.43 -2.82 9.40
CA PHE A 51 3.65 -2.28 10.51
C PHE A 51 4.46 -2.22 11.82
N MET A 52 5.21 -3.27 12.16
CA MET A 52 6.05 -3.27 13.35
C MET A 52 7.08 -2.14 13.34
N VAL A 53 7.76 -1.93 12.21
CA VAL A 53 8.74 -0.83 12.06
C VAL A 53 8.04 0.53 12.12
N ALA A 54 6.93 0.71 11.39
CA ALA A 54 6.24 2.00 11.34
C ALA A 54 5.68 2.44 12.70
N PHE A 55 5.24 1.50 13.53
CA PHE A 55 4.72 1.74 14.88
C PHE A 55 5.78 1.63 15.98
N ASP A 56 7.03 1.29 15.63
CA ASP A 56 8.14 1.07 16.57
C ASP A 56 7.78 0.04 17.65
N VAL A 57 7.33 -1.14 17.21
CA VAL A 57 6.83 -2.22 18.06
C VAL A 57 7.66 -3.50 17.88
N ASP A 58 8.10 -4.07 18.99
CA ASP A 58 8.83 -5.34 19.04
C ASP A 58 7.92 -6.57 18.83
N GLU A 59 8.53 -7.72 18.52
CA GLU A 59 7.84 -9.00 18.30
C GLU A 59 6.95 -9.41 19.49
N ALA A 60 7.32 -9.05 20.72
CA ALA A 60 6.54 -9.36 21.92
C ALA A 60 5.14 -8.70 21.92
N GLU A 61 5.02 -7.54 21.28
CA GLU A 61 3.79 -6.73 21.25
C GLU A 61 3.02 -6.90 19.92
N ILE A 62 3.50 -7.78 19.02
CA ILE A 62 2.90 -8.01 17.68
C ILE A 62 1.41 -8.37 17.75
N ARG A 63 1.00 -9.15 18.77
CA ARG A 63 -0.40 -9.55 18.98
C ARG A 63 -1.28 -8.36 19.37
N ARG A 64 -0.76 -7.45 20.19
CA ARG A 64 -1.46 -6.23 20.61
C ARG A 64 -1.54 -5.23 19.47
N LEU A 65 -0.50 -5.12 18.65
CA LEU A 65 -0.53 -4.30 17.44
C LEU A 65 -1.61 -4.81 16.46
N LEU A 66 -1.69 -6.13 16.21
CA LEU A 66 -2.75 -6.70 15.40
C LEU A 66 -4.15 -6.38 15.96
N ALA A 67 -4.35 -6.55 17.27
CA ALA A 67 -5.63 -6.26 17.92
C ALA A 67 -6.07 -4.80 17.66
N TRP A 68 -5.16 -3.84 17.80
CA TRP A 68 -5.44 -2.43 17.48
C TRP A 68 -5.73 -2.20 15.99
N ILE A 69 -4.96 -2.82 15.10
CA ILE A 69 -5.21 -2.72 13.65
C ILE A 69 -6.61 -3.23 13.30
N LEU A 70 -6.99 -4.42 13.75
CA LEU A 70 -8.31 -5.00 13.46
C LEU A 70 -9.44 -4.17 14.08
N PHE A 71 -9.25 -3.72 15.32
CA PHE A 71 -10.18 -2.84 16.00
C PHE A 71 -10.45 -1.57 15.19
N PHE A 72 -9.41 -0.81 14.83
CA PHE A 72 -9.59 0.45 14.09
C PHE A 72 -10.08 0.21 12.66
N VAL A 73 -9.63 -0.85 11.98
CA VAL A 73 -10.15 -1.22 10.66
C VAL A 73 -11.66 -1.50 10.72
N ALA A 74 -12.16 -2.13 11.78
CA ALA A 74 -13.60 -2.33 12.01
C ALA A 74 -14.36 -1.01 12.27
N LEU A 75 -13.67 0.11 12.51
CA LEU A 75 -14.28 1.44 12.66
C LEU A 75 -14.17 2.32 11.40
N HIS A 76 -13.57 1.84 10.31
CA HIS A 76 -13.31 2.66 9.11
C HIS A 76 -14.56 3.37 8.55
N ASP A 77 -15.71 2.69 8.63
CA ASP A 77 -16.99 3.13 8.12
C ASP A 77 -17.91 3.70 9.22
N ILE A 78 -17.41 3.99 10.42
CA ILE A 78 -18.25 4.35 11.59
C ILE A 78 -19.19 5.55 11.34
N GLY A 79 -18.85 6.44 10.40
CA GLY A 79 -19.75 7.53 9.99
C GLY A 79 -20.99 7.07 9.19
N LYS A 80 -21.09 5.80 8.81
CA LYS A 80 -22.32 5.21 8.24
C LYS A 80 -23.38 4.97 9.31
N LEU A 81 -22.99 4.89 10.58
CA LEU A 81 -23.89 4.93 11.73
C LEU A 81 -24.40 6.37 11.94
N HIS A 82 -25.09 6.89 10.93
CA HIS A 82 -25.55 8.27 10.87
C HIS A 82 -26.80 8.40 9.99
N ALA A 83 -27.82 9.10 10.47
CA ALA A 83 -29.08 9.32 9.76
C ALA A 83 -28.92 9.78 8.30
N LEU A 84 -28.12 10.82 8.05
CA LEU A 84 -27.89 11.35 6.69
C LEU A 84 -27.23 10.34 5.73
N PHE A 85 -26.52 9.33 6.24
CA PHE A 85 -26.04 8.24 5.42
C PHE A 85 -27.17 7.23 5.13
N GLN A 86 -27.92 6.86 6.17
CA GLN A 86 -28.95 5.83 6.07
C GLN A 86 -30.08 6.19 5.10
N ILE A 87 -30.45 7.48 4.99
CA ILE A 87 -31.48 7.96 4.04
C ILE A 87 -31.07 7.88 2.56
N LYS A 88 -29.79 7.60 2.24
CA LYS A 88 -29.32 7.50 0.85
C LYS A 88 -29.92 6.30 0.10
N ALA A 89 -30.51 5.35 0.83
CA ALA A 89 -31.16 4.18 0.26
C ALA A 89 -32.64 4.12 0.72
N PRO A 90 -33.52 4.94 0.11
CA PRO A 90 -34.91 5.07 0.57
C PRO A 90 -35.71 3.77 0.46
N ASP A 91 -35.38 2.87 -0.47
CA ASP A 91 -36.08 1.59 -0.67
C ASP A 91 -35.85 0.58 0.46
N ILE A 92 -34.74 0.70 1.20
CA ILE A 92 -34.40 -0.20 2.31
C ILE A 92 -34.67 0.42 3.67
N LEU A 93 -34.75 1.76 3.75
CA LEU A 93 -34.96 2.46 5.01
C LEU A 93 -36.18 1.97 5.81
N PRO A 94 -37.34 1.65 5.19
CA PRO A 94 -38.49 1.09 5.92
C PRO A 94 -38.23 -0.29 6.55
N GLN A 95 -37.20 -1.01 6.10
CA GLN A 95 -36.82 -2.32 6.65
C GLN A 95 -35.73 -2.17 7.72
N THR A 96 -34.83 -1.20 7.54
CA THR A 96 -33.65 -1.02 8.38
C THR A 96 -33.91 -0.07 9.54
N TRP A 97 -34.54 1.09 9.31
CA TRP A 97 -34.85 2.08 10.34
C TRP A 97 -36.19 2.80 10.05
N PRO A 98 -37.34 2.16 10.34
CA PRO A 98 -38.65 2.69 9.98
C PRO A 98 -38.95 4.07 10.56
N ASP A 99 -38.56 4.31 11.82
CA ASP A 99 -38.83 5.58 12.52
C ASP A 99 -38.04 6.76 11.93
N LEU A 100 -36.91 6.51 11.25
CA LEU A 100 -36.16 7.57 10.60
C LEU A 100 -36.91 8.15 9.39
N ALA A 101 -37.75 7.36 8.74
CA ALA A 101 -38.50 7.79 7.55
C ALA A 101 -39.48 8.94 7.86
N SER A 102 -39.91 9.08 9.11
CA SER A 102 -40.79 10.17 9.57
C SER A 102 -40.05 11.26 10.36
N ALA A 103 -38.75 11.07 10.63
CA ALA A 103 -37.96 12.00 11.44
C ALA A 103 -37.62 13.30 10.69
N LYS A 104 -37.49 14.40 11.44
CA LYS A 104 -37.07 15.69 10.87
C LYS A 104 -35.55 15.76 10.77
N LEU A 105 -35.04 15.66 9.55
CA LEU A 105 -33.61 15.80 9.25
C LEU A 105 -33.28 17.19 8.71
N ILE A 106 -32.08 17.66 9.03
CA ILE A 106 -31.49 18.91 8.56
C ILE A 106 -30.19 18.53 7.83
N ASP A 107 -30.22 18.56 6.50
CA ASP A 107 -29.03 18.31 5.70
C ASP A 107 -28.39 19.63 5.25
N THR A 108 -27.38 20.07 5.98
CA THR A 108 -26.56 21.24 5.59
C THR A 108 -25.47 20.89 4.58
N SER A 109 -25.30 19.61 4.23
CA SER A 109 -24.29 19.14 3.27
C SER A 109 -24.76 19.18 1.81
N GLY A 110 -26.04 19.50 1.58
CA GLY A 110 -26.63 19.53 0.23
C GLY A 110 -26.64 18.15 -0.44
N GLY A 111 -26.86 17.07 0.33
CA GLY A 111 -26.84 15.69 -0.16
C GLY A 111 -25.45 15.04 -0.21
N HIS A 112 -24.40 15.76 0.17
CA HIS A 112 -23.01 15.31 0.06
C HIS A 112 -22.38 14.88 1.40
N TYR A 113 -23.14 14.17 2.23
CA TYR A 113 -22.62 13.62 3.48
C TYR A 113 -21.42 12.67 3.24
N ASP A 114 -20.23 13.07 3.72
CA ASP A 114 -18.99 12.30 3.68
C ASP A 114 -18.82 11.54 5.00
N HIS A 115 -19.15 10.24 4.98
CA HIS A 115 -19.08 9.39 6.16
C HIS A 115 -17.66 9.17 6.69
N GLY A 116 -16.60 9.37 5.88
CA GLY A 116 -15.22 9.30 6.36
C GLY A 116 -14.87 10.50 7.23
N ARG A 117 -15.05 11.71 6.69
CA ARG A 117 -14.77 12.95 7.42
C ARG A 117 -15.71 13.15 8.61
N GLU A 118 -17.01 12.94 8.42
CA GLU A 118 -17.99 13.12 9.49
C GLU A 118 -17.87 12.03 10.55
N GLY A 119 -17.61 10.77 10.15
CA GLY A 119 -17.35 9.68 11.09
C GLY A 119 -16.18 9.96 12.03
N PHE A 120 -15.10 10.55 11.51
CA PHE A 120 -13.97 11.00 12.33
C PHE A 120 -14.38 12.07 13.35
N ARG A 121 -15.01 13.15 12.88
CA ARG A 121 -15.38 14.31 13.71
C ARG A 121 -16.36 13.91 14.82
N LEU A 122 -17.37 13.11 14.48
CA LEU A 122 -18.35 12.59 15.43
C LEU A 122 -17.69 11.70 16.48
N SER A 123 -16.84 10.75 16.06
CA SER A 123 -16.11 9.88 16.98
C SER A 123 -15.23 10.69 17.93
N MET A 124 -14.55 11.73 17.44
CA MET A 124 -13.73 12.60 18.27
C MET A 124 -14.54 13.43 19.29
N ALA A 125 -15.74 13.88 18.92
CA ALA A 125 -16.64 14.58 19.83
C ALA A 125 -17.20 13.66 20.91
N GLU A 126 -17.42 12.38 20.57
CA GLU A 126 -18.08 11.38 21.43
C GLU A 126 -17.12 10.51 22.23
N LEU A 127 -15.81 10.56 21.94
CA LEU A 127 -14.81 9.64 22.47
C LEU A 127 -14.80 9.53 23.99
N ARG A 128 -15.02 10.65 24.70
CA ARG A 128 -15.10 10.68 26.18
C ARG A 128 -16.35 9.98 26.73
N GLY A 129 -17.37 9.82 25.91
CA GLY A 129 -18.55 9.02 26.21
C GLY A 129 -18.34 7.54 25.92
N TRP A 130 -17.32 7.15 25.15
CA TRP A 130 -17.00 5.75 24.88
C TRP A 130 -16.16 5.14 26.00
N PHE A 131 -15.16 5.86 26.48
CA PHE A 131 -14.30 5.44 27.59
C PHE A 131 -13.69 6.66 28.29
N LYS A 132 -13.06 6.44 29.45
CA LYS A 132 -12.29 7.48 30.15
C LYS A 132 -10.83 7.43 29.69
N PRO A 133 -10.35 8.41 28.90
CA PRO A 133 -8.98 8.33 28.38
C PRO A 133 -7.95 8.48 29.50
N ALA A 134 -6.97 7.59 29.55
CA ALA A 134 -5.91 7.61 30.56
C ALA A 134 -5.04 8.88 30.49
N SER A 135 -4.90 9.51 29.32
CA SER A 135 -4.12 10.75 29.16
C SER A 135 -4.47 11.53 27.88
N ARG A 136 -3.95 12.76 27.77
CA ARG A 136 -4.00 13.53 26.51
C ARG A 136 -3.23 12.85 25.37
N HIS A 137 -2.17 12.10 25.67
CA HIS A 137 -1.42 11.35 24.67
C HIS A 137 -2.25 10.19 24.11
N ALA A 138 -3.01 9.49 24.95
CA ALA A 138 -3.94 8.44 24.52
C ALA A 138 -4.99 8.99 23.54
N LEU A 139 -5.59 10.15 23.85
CA LEU A 139 -6.52 10.83 22.94
C LEU A 139 -5.88 11.19 21.59
N LYS A 140 -4.64 11.66 21.59
CA LYS A 140 -3.91 11.99 20.35
C LYS A 140 -3.62 10.73 19.52
N ALA A 141 -3.26 9.62 20.17
CA ALA A 141 -3.05 8.35 19.49
C ALA A 141 -4.37 7.88 18.85
N TRP A 142 -5.46 7.82 19.61
CA TRP A 142 -6.81 7.52 19.11
C TRP A 142 -7.21 8.38 17.90
N ALA A 143 -7.00 9.70 17.99
CA ALA A 143 -7.28 10.61 16.87
C ALA A 143 -6.49 10.25 15.61
N SER A 144 -5.20 9.93 15.75
CA SER A 144 -4.36 9.56 14.60
C SER A 144 -4.79 8.24 13.96
N TRP A 145 -5.11 7.23 14.77
CA TRP A 145 -5.63 5.94 14.31
C TRP A 145 -7.00 6.06 13.63
N LEU A 146 -7.95 6.78 14.24
CA LEU A 146 -9.26 7.04 13.65
C LEU A 146 -9.15 7.78 12.33
N ALA A 147 -8.35 8.86 12.27
CA ALA A 147 -8.17 9.62 11.04
C ALA A 147 -7.62 8.75 9.90
N ALA A 148 -6.70 7.82 10.18
CA ALA A 148 -6.18 6.90 9.17
C ALA A 148 -7.29 6.03 8.55
N VAL A 149 -8.11 5.38 9.38
CA VAL A 149 -9.12 4.40 8.92
C VAL A 149 -10.36 5.08 8.35
N THR A 150 -10.79 6.22 8.89
CA THR A 150 -11.93 6.97 8.33
C THR A 150 -11.54 7.74 7.07
N GLY A 151 -10.25 8.00 6.85
CA GLY A 151 -9.72 8.60 5.62
C GLY A 151 -9.64 7.65 4.42
N HIS A 152 -10.10 6.39 4.56
CA HIS A 152 -9.93 5.32 3.57
C HIS A 152 -10.52 5.62 2.17
N HIS A 153 -11.36 6.65 2.03
CA HIS A 153 -11.85 7.12 0.73
C HIS A 153 -10.91 8.05 -0.03
N GLY A 154 -9.75 8.38 0.54
CA GLY A 154 -8.65 8.98 -0.21
C GLY A 154 -8.05 10.24 0.39
N GLU A 155 -8.57 10.72 1.52
CA GLU A 155 -8.06 11.89 2.24
C GLU A 155 -8.19 11.64 3.74
N ILE A 156 -7.10 11.84 4.48
CA ILE A 156 -7.06 11.68 5.94
C ILE A 156 -7.68 12.95 6.55
N PRO A 157 -8.81 12.87 7.26
CA PRO A 157 -9.49 14.04 7.78
C PRO A 157 -8.72 14.70 8.93
N ASP A 158 -8.79 16.02 8.99
CA ASP A 158 -8.41 16.81 10.16
C ASP A 158 -9.62 17.06 11.06
N ASN A 159 -9.37 17.41 12.33
CA ASN A 159 -10.42 17.72 13.29
C ASN A 159 -10.74 19.22 13.25
N ASP A 160 -11.44 19.65 12.21
CA ASP A 160 -11.73 21.06 11.95
C ASP A 160 -13.22 21.40 12.06
N GLY A 161 -13.55 22.57 12.64
CA GLY A 161 -14.91 23.11 12.66
C GLY A 161 -15.89 22.49 13.66
N LEU A 162 -17.10 23.06 13.70
CA LEU A 162 -18.20 22.61 14.57
C LEU A 162 -19.07 21.57 13.85
N LEU A 163 -19.53 20.55 14.58
CA LEU A 163 -20.53 19.60 14.08
C LEU A 163 -21.90 20.30 13.98
N PRO A 164 -22.51 20.38 12.78
CA PRO A 164 -23.85 20.94 12.65
C PRO A 164 -24.88 19.99 13.28
N ALA A 165 -25.95 20.54 13.85
CA ALA A 165 -27.12 19.75 14.19
C ALA A 165 -27.79 19.27 12.90
N TYR A 166 -27.99 17.96 12.76
CA TYR A 166 -28.52 17.34 11.54
C TYR A 166 -29.87 16.65 11.73
N ALA A 167 -30.35 16.55 12.96
CA ALA A 167 -31.61 15.90 13.30
C ALA A 167 -32.13 16.36 14.66
N GLU A 168 -33.32 15.89 15.02
CA GLU A 168 -33.86 16.00 16.36
C GLU A 168 -33.10 15.14 17.39
N ALA A 169 -33.21 15.50 18.68
CA ALA A 169 -32.38 14.95 19.75
C ALA A 169 -32.42 13.41 19.86
N ALA A 170 -33.59 12.80 19.63
CA ALA A 170 -33.74 11.34 19.69
C ALA A 170 -32.91 10.62 18.62
N VAL A 171 -32.86 11.16 17.39
CA VAL A 171 -32.05 10.60 16.30
C VAL A 171 -30.56 10.79 16.59
N LEU A 172 -30.16 11.97 17.08
CA LEU A 172 -28.77 12.25 17.47
C LEU A 172 -28.29 11.28 18.57
N GLU A 173 -29.13 11.05 19.58
CA GLU A 173 -28.83 10.12 20.68
C GLU A 173 -28.76 8.67 20.19
N GLN A 174 -29.66 8.24 19.32
CA GLN A 174 -29.64 6.90 18.74
C GLN A 174 -28.38 6.65 17.90
N ASP A 175 -28.01 7.60 17.03
CA ASP A 175 -26.78 7.55 16.22
C ASP A 175 -25.52 7.46 17.13
N ALA A 176 -25.44 8.29 18.17
CA ALA A 176 -24.31 8.28 19.11
C ALA A 176 -24.24 6.98 19.92
N ASN A 177 -25.39 6.45 20.34
CA ASN A 177 -25.49 5.16 21.03
C ASN A 177 -25.09 4.01 20.11
N ALA A 178 -25.49 4.04 18.83
CA ALA A 178 -25.08 3.03 17.84
C ALA A 178 -23.56 3.02 17.63
N ARG A 179 -22.93 4.19 17.47
CA ARG A 179 -21.46 4.32 17.35
C ARG A 179 -20.74 3.79 18.59
N ARG A 180 -21.18 4.17 19.79
CA ARG A 180 -20.61 3.69 21.05
C ARG A 180 -20.77 2.18 21.20
N ALA A 181 -21.96 1.65 20.91
CA ALA A 181 -22.24 0.22 21.00
C ALA A 181 -21.33 -0.58 20.05
N TRP A 182 -21.16 -0.11 18.81
CA TRP A 182 -20.24 -0.75 17.87
C TRP A 182 -18.78 -0.68 18.31
N ALA A 183 -18.32 0.47 18.79
CA ALA A 183 -16.97 0.60 19.33
C ALA A 183 -16.71 -0.37 20.48
N GLN A 184 -17.69 -0.58 21.37
CA GLN A 184 -17.57 -1.57 22.43
C GLN A 184 -17.57 -3.01 21.89
N GLU A 185 -18.46 -3.34 20.96
CA GLU A 185 -18.52 -4.70 20.39
C GLU A 185 -17.26 -5.04 19.59
N ALA A 186 -16.70 -4.09 18.84
CA ALA A 186 -15.41 -4.24 18.18
C ALA A 186 -14.26 -4.43 19.20
N ALA A 187 -14.29 -3.75 20.35
CA ALA A 187 -13.31 -3.95 21.42
C ALA A 187 -13.44 -5.34 22.05
N ASP A 188 -14.65 -5.84 22.24
CA ASP A 188 -14.91 -7.18 22.76
C ASP A 188 -14.40 -8.26 21.79
N LEU A 189 -14.55 -8.04 20.48
CA LEU A 189 -14.08 -8.96 19.43
C LEU A 189 -12.56 -8.95 19.23
N PHE A 190 -11.91 -7.79 19.28
CA PHE A 190 -10.50 -7.65 18.86
C PHE A 190 -9.53 -7.27 19.98
N LEU A 191 -9.91 -6.40 20.91
CA LEU A 191 -9.02 -5.93 21.98
C LEU A 191 -9.02 -6.89 23.18
N SER A 192 -10.20 -7.30 23.64
CA SER A 192 -10.35 -8.16 24.82
C SER A 192 -9.58 -9.49 24.72
N PRO A 193 -9.56 -10.21 23.57
CA PRO A 193 -8.75 -11.41 23.41
C PRO A 193 -7.23 -11.17 23.52
N ALA A 194 -6.77 -9.95 23.29
CA ALA A 194 -5.38 -9.54 23.47
C ALA A 194 -5.10 -8.95 24.88
N GLY A 195 -6.08 -9.00 25.79
CA GLY A 195 -5.99 -8.42 27.13
C GLY A 195 -5.94 -6.89 27.12
N LEU A 196 -6.58 -6.27 26.11
CA LEU A 196 -6.68 -4.82 25.95
C LEU A 196 -8.12 -4.35 26.10
N THR A 197 -8.29 -3.08 26.44
CA THR A 197 -9.57 -2.39 26.56
C THR A 197 -9.56 -1.06 25.80
N LEU A 198 -10.70 -0.39 25.70
CA LEU A 198 -10.78 0.95 25.12
C LEU A 198 -9.98 2.01 25.93
N GLU A 199 -9.74 1.76 27.22
CA GLU A 199 -8.98 2.68 28.10
C GLU A 199 -7.47 2.61 27.86
N ASP A 200 -6.99 1.47 27.34
CA ASP A 200 -5.59 1.30 26.97
C ASP A 200 -5.23 2.21 25.78
N PRO A 201 -4.07 2.89 25.82
CA PRO A 201 -3.64 3.70 24.69
C PRO A 201 -3.17 2.81 23.54
N PRO A 202 -3.64 3.03 22.28
CA PRO A 202 -3.02 2.39 21.14
C PRO A 202 -1.60 2.92 20.94
N PRO A 203 -0.70 2.17 20.27
CA PRO A 203 0.66 2.61 19.99
C PRO A 203 0.70 3.98 19.30
N PRO A 204 1.74 4.80 19.55
CA PRO A 204 1.90 6.09 18.88
C PRO A 204 1.83 5.95 17.35
N CYS A 205 0.86 6.62 16.74
CA CYS A 205 0.67 6.60 15.29
C CYS A 205 1.23 7.88 14.67
N GLY A 206 2.50 7.83 14.27
CA GLY A 206 3.17 8.90 13.52
C GLY A 206 2.68 9.02 12.08
N THR A 207 3.22 9.97 11.32
CA THR A 207 2.79 10.25 9.93
C THR A 207 2.84 9.02 9.02
N GLU A 208 3.94 8.27 9.06
CA GLU A 208 4.13 7.11 8.18
C GLU A 208 3.28 5.91 8.60
N ALA A 209 3.18 5.62 9.89
CA ALA A 209 2.25 4.63 10.43
C ALA A 209 0.79 4.95 10.05
N ARG A 210 0.40 6.22 10.13
CA ARG A 210 -0.94 6.71 9.77
C ARG A 210 -1.21 6.53 8.28
N ASN A 211 -0.26 6.89 7.42
CA ASN A 211 -0.38 6.70 5.97
C ASN A 211 -0.43 5.22 5.59
N LEU A 212 0.43 4.39 6.20
CA LEU A 212 0.46 2.95 6.00
C LEU A 212 -0.90 2.33 6.35
N LEU A 213 -1.44 2.67 7.52
CA LEU A 213 -2.75 2.18 7.98
C LEU A 213 -3.89 2.64 7.07
N ALA A 214 -3.88 3.90 6.61
CA ALA A 214 -4.89 4.40 5.68
C ALA A 214 -4.88 3.63 4.35
N GLY A 215 -3.70 3.40 3.76
CA GLY A 215 -3.55 2.61 2.53
C GLY A 215 -3.96 1.15 2.69
N PHE A 216 -3.59 0.55 3.82
CA PHE A 216 -3.99 -0.80 4.16
C PHE A 216 -5.51 -0.93 4.35
N CYS A 217 -6.12 0.01 5.08
CA CYS A 217 -7.55 0.03 5.34
C CYS A 217 -8.35 0.20 4.04
N SER A 218 -7.94 1.11 3.14
CA SER A 218 -8.58 1.26 1.83
C SER A 218 -8.51 0.00 0.98
N LEU A 219 -7.37 -0.70 1.00
CA LEU A 219 -7.23 -1.95 0.28
C LEU A 219 -8.18 -3.00 0.85
N CYS A 220 -8.23 -3.14 2.18
CA CYS A 220 -9.11 -4.07 2.84
C CYS A 220 -10.58 -3.75 2.54
N ASP A 221 -10.99 -2.47 2.55
CA ASP A 221 -12.36 -2.06 2.22
C ASP A 221 -12.71 -2.38 0.76
N TRP A 222 -11.78 -2.20 -0.18
CA TRP A 222 -12.06 -2.55 -1.58
C TRP A 222 -12.30 -4.05 -1.80
N ILE A 223 -11.61 -4.91 -1.05
CA ILE A 223 -11.83 -6.37 -1.11
C ILE A 223 -13.09 -6.75 -0.31
N GLY A 224 -13.27 -6.20 0.89
CA GLY A 224 -14.46 -6.41 1.72
C GLY A 224 -15.76 -5.93 1.06
N SER A 225 -15.66 -4.95 0.16
CA SER A 225 -16.79 -4.44 -0.63
C SER A 225 -17.13 -5.27 -1.86
N ASN A 226 -16.34 -6.30 -2.20
CA ASN A 226 -16.57 -7.11 -3.38
C ASN A 226 -17.68 -8.15 -3.11
N VAL A 227 -18.83 -7.99 -3.76
CA VAL A 227 -20.02 -8.86 -3.56
C VAL A 227 -19.77 -10.31 -3.97
N ASP A 228 -18.86 -10.55 -4.91
CA ASP A 228 -18.49 -11.92 -5.32
C ASP A 228 -17.70 -12.65 -4.23
N VAL A 229 -17.00 -11.89 -3.38
CA VAL A 229 -16.23 -12.40 -2.24
C VAL A 229 -17.08 -12.42 -0.96
N PHE A 230 -17.76 -11.31 -0.70
CA PHE A 230 -18.60 -11.08 0.48
C PHE A 230 -20.04 -10.82 0.03
N PRO A 231 -20.81 -11.88 -0.27
CA PRO A 231 -22.20 -11.74 -0.67
C PRO A 231 -23.02 -11.20 0.50
N TYR A 232 -24.01 -10.36 0.17
CA TYR A 232 -24.86 -9.72 1.17
C TYR A 232 -25.62 -10.75 2.01
N ALA A 233 -25.35 -10.72 3.31
CA ALA A 233 -26.00 -11.56 4.31
C ALA A 233 -27.02 -10.76 5.14
N PRO A 234 -28.14 -11.38 5.55
CA PRO A 234 -29.07 -10.77 6.48
C PRO A 234 -28.50 -10.82 7.91
N PRO A 235 -28.87 -9.89 8.80
CA PRO A 235 -28.33 -9.79 10.16
C PRO A 235 -28.84 -10.90 11.12
N THR A 236 -28.57 -12.17 10.82
CA THR A 236 -29.10 -13.33 11.56
C THR A 236 -28.11 -13.98 12.53
N LEU A 237 -26.80 -13.87 12.25
CA LEU A 237 -25.72 -14.38 13.11
C LEU A 237 -25.23 -13.32 14.08
N SER A 238 -24.76 -13.73 15.25
CA SER A 238 -23.99 -12.82 16.13
C SER A 238 -22.71 -12.32 15.40
N PRO A 239 -22.13 -11.17 15.78
CA PRO A 239 -20.98 -10.63 15.06
C PRO A 239 -19.76 -11.53 15.22
N ASN A 240 -19.62 -12.20 16.37
CA ASN A 240 -18.59 -13.21 16.58
C ASN A 240 -18.77 -14.42 15.65
N ASP A 241 -19.98 -14.98 15.54
CA ASP A 241 -20.25 -16.13 14.67
C ASP A 241 -20.07 -15.77 13.19
N TYR A 242 -20.52 -14.56 12.80
CA TYR A 242 -20.32 -14.04 11.45
C TYR A 242 -18.82 -13.88 11.14
N LEU A 243 -18.06 -13.24 12.03
CA LEU A 243 -16.61 -13.07 11.90
C LEU A 243 -15.91 -14.42 11.70
N HIS A 244 -16.20 -15.42 12.54
CA HIS A 244 -15.63 -16.76 12.40
C HIS A 244 -15.99 -17.40 11.06
N SER A 245 -17.25 -17.30 10.63
CA SER A 245 -17.67 -17.86 9.34
C SER A 245 -16.91 -17.25 8.15
N ARG A 246 -16.65 -15.93 8.19
CA ARG A 246 -15.94 -15.21 7.14
C ARG A 246 -14.44 -15.46 7.15
N LEU A 247 -13.83 -15.63 8.33
CA LEU A 247 -12.43 -16.06 8.46
C LEU A 247 -12.20 -17.44 7.84
N GLU A 248 -13.13 -18.38 8.01
CA GLU A 248 -13.04 -19.69 7.38
C GLU A 248 -13.27 -19.61 5.86
N GLN A 249 -14.26 -18.82 5.42
CA GLN A 249 -14.53 -18.62 4.00
C GLN A 249 -13.31 -18.04 3.26
N ILE A 250 -12.75 -16.92 3.72
CA ILE A 250 -11.63 -16.26 3.03
C ILE A 250 -10.38 -17.14 2.99
N ARG A 251 -10.19 -18.01 4.00
CA ARG A 251 -9.09 -18.98 4.05
C ARG A 251 -9.32 -20.11 3.04
N ARG A 252 -10.52 -20.68 3.01
CA ARG A 252 -10.90 -21.74 2.07
C ARG A 252 -10.76 -21.28 0.63
N ASP A 253 -11.22 -20.05 0.36
CA ASP A 253 -11.25 -19.48 -0.98
C ASP A 253 -9.94 -18.77 -1.35
N ASP A 254 -8.92 -18.79 -0.49
CA ASP A 254 -7.57 -18.22 -0.70
C ASP A 254 -7.55 -16.85 -1.41
N ILE A 255 -8.46 -15.96 -1.00
CA ILE A 255 -8.86 -14.77 -1.76
C ILE A 255 -7.68 -13.86 -2.08
N LEU A 256 -6.74 -13.64 -1.16
CA LEU A 256 -5.62 -12.73 -1.39
C LEU A 256 -4.67 -13.20 -2.51
N ARG A 257 -4.49 -14.52 -2.67
CA ARG A 257 -3.72 -15.08 -3.79
C ARG A 257 -4.52 -15.04 -5.09
N HIS A 258 -5.82 -15.31 -5.02
CA HIS A 258 -6.72 -15.18 -6.19
C HIS A 258 -6.74 -13.75 -6.75
N PHE A 259 -6.77 -12.73 -5.89
CA PHE A 259 -6.66 -11.32 -6.28
C PHE A 259 -5.22 -10.86 -6.59
N GLY A 260 -4.24 -11.77 -6.53
CA GLY A 260 -2.87 -11.44 -6.87
C GLY A 260 -2.21 -10.44 -5.93
N LEU A 261 -2.71 -10.32 -4.70
CA LEU A 261 -2.19 -9.39 -3.71
C LEU A 261 -1.02 -10.02 -2.96
N ILE A 262 -1.05 -11.34 -2.74
CA ILE A 262 0.03 -12.12 -2.14
C ILE A 262 0.41 -13.25 -3.10
N ALA A 263 1.70 -13.61 -3.13
CA ALA A 263 2.18 -14.79 -3.82
C ALA A 263 3.25 -15.49 -2.96
N THR A 264 3.42 -16.79 -3.17
CA THR A 264 4.53 -17.53 -2.59
C THR A 264 5.76 -17.33 -3.48
N PRO A 265 6.85 -16.72 -2.98
CA PRO A 265 8.05 -16.59 -3.77
C PRO A 265 8.72 -17.95 -3.99
N LEU A 266 9.37 -18.10 -5.13
CA LEU A 266 10.27 -19.21 -5.42
C LEU A 266 11.68 -18.87 -4.91
N ALA A 267 12.41 -19.89 -4.46
CA ALA A 267 13.78 -19.73 -3.98
C ALA A 267 14.67 -19.12 -5.07
N TYR A 268 15.59 -18.23 -4.67
CA TYR A 268 16.54 -17.61 -5.57
C TYR A 268 17.45 -18.65 -6.24
N GLN A 269 17.49 -18.64 -7.57
CA GLN A 269 18.26 -19.63 -8.37
C GLN A 269 19.57 -19.07 -8.94
N GLY A 270 20.02 -17.91 -8.49
CA GLY A 270 21.17 -17.22 -9.06
C GLY A 270 20.82 -16.34 -10.27
N ILE A 271 21.71 -15.40 -10.59
CA ILE A 271 21.58 -14.53 -11.77
C ILE A 271 21.40 -15.29 -13.09
N PRO A 272 22.04 -16.44 -13.36
CA PRO A 272 21.87 -17.15 -14.62
C PRO A 272 20.40 -17.46 -14.97
N ALA A 273 19.51 -17.60 -13.98
CA ALA A 273 18.08 -17.81 -14.19
C ALA A 273 17.34 -16.58 -14.77
N LEU A 274 17.98 -15.41 -14.80
CA LEU A 274 17.47 -14.18 -15.41
C LEU A 274 18.17 -13.83 -16.72
N LEU A 275 19.25 -14.54 -17.06
CA LEU A 275 20.04 -14.32 -18.27
C LEU A 275 19.59 -15.24 -19.40
N LYS A 276 19.97 -14.91 -20.63
CA LYS A 276 19.81 -15.86 -21.75
C LYS A 276 20.82 -17.00 -21.59
N ALA A 277 20.50 -18.17 -22.16
CA ALA A 277 21.31 -19.39 -22.00
C ALA A 277 22.80 -19.25 -22.42
N ALA A 278 23.13 -18.31 -23.31
CA ALA A 278 24.51 -18.06 -23.77
C ALA A 278 25.20 -16.88 -23.07
N GLU A 279 24.52 -16.23 -22.11
CA GLU A 279 25.05 -15.09 -21.36
C GLU A 279 25.60 -15.55 -20.00
N HIS A 280 26.70 -14.94 -19.57
CA HIS A 280 27.30 -15.15 -18.26
C HIS A 280 27.19 -13.87 -17.41
N PRO A 281 27.10 -13.99 -16.07
CA PRO A 281 27.13 -12.84 -15.18
C PRO A 281 28.38 -11.98 -15.44
N ARG A 282 28.19 -10.66 -15.50
CA ARG A 282 29.25 -9.69 -15.79
C ARG A 282 29.00 -8.37 -15.06
N GLY A 283 30.04 -7.55 -14.92
CA GLY A 283 29.93 -6.25 -14.29
C GLY A 283 29.29 -6.36 -12.90
N THR A 284 28.31 -5.51 -12.62
CA THR A 284 27.67 -5.45 -11.29
C THR A 284 26.92 -6.73 -10.91
N GLN A 285 26.63 -7.60 -11.88
CA GLN A 285 25.92 -8.86 -11.63
C GLN A 285 26.75 -9.79 -10.74
N ILE A 286 28.08 -9.86 -10.91
CA ILE A 286 28.90 -10.81 -10.15
C ILE A 286 28.95 -10.53 -8.64
N MET A 287 28.54 -9.32 -8.22
CA MET A 287 28.57 -8.88 -6.82
C MET A 287 27.26 -9.13 -6.08
N ILE A 288 26.20 -9.55 -6.78
CA ILE A 288 24.84 -9.58 -6.19
C ILE A 288 24.73 -10.57 -5.04
N ASP A 289 25.44 -11.69 -5.08
CA ASP A 289 25.39 -12.72 -4.04
C ASP A 289 26.11 -12.29 -2.75
N ASP A 290 27.06 -11.36 -2.86
CA ASP A 290 27.80 -10.79 -1.73
C ASP A 290 27.07 -9.63 -1.05
N LEU A 291 25.98 -9.13 -1.64
CA LEU A 291 25.21 -8.04 -1.04
C LEU A 291 24.49 -8.52 0.24
N PRO A 292 24.46 -7.70 1.31
CA PRO A 292 23.73 -8.03 2.53
C PRO A 292 22.23 -8.22 2.28
N LEU A 293 21.63 -9.18 2.97
CA LEU A 293 20.17 -9.41 2.97
C LEU A 293 19.52 -8.62 4.11
N ALA A 294 19.42 -7.32 3.91
CA ALA A 294 18.79 -6.42 4.86
C ALA A 294 17.99 -5.33 4.13
N PRO A 295 16.90 -4.81 4.72
CA PRO A 295 16.23 -3.64 4.17
C PRO A 295 17.17 -2.43 4.11
N GLY A 296 17.17 -1.74 2.97
CA GLY A 296 18.08 -0.63 2.77
C GLY A 296 17.98 0.03 1.41
N LEU A 297 18.78 1.07 1.25
CA LEU A 297 19.05 1.70 -0.03
C LEU A 297 20.30 1.09 -0.67
N THR A 298 20.19 0.74 -1.95
CA THR A 298 21.30 0.33 -2.82
C THR A 298 21.37 1.26 -4.03
N ILE A 299 22.52 1.86 -4.31
CA ILE A 299 22.76 2.67 -5.51
C ILE A 299 23.79 1.94 -6.38
N VAL A 300 23.43 1.64 -7.60
CA VAL A 300 24.29 0.96 -8.59
C VAL A 300 24.71 1.97 -9.65
N GLU A 301 25.98 2.36 -9.62
CA GLU A 301 26.61 3.24 -10.61
C GLU A 301 27.46 2.40 -11.55
N ALA A 302 26.97 2.16 -12.77
CA ALA A 302 27.72 1.40 -13.77
C ALA A 302 27.35 1.73 -15.21
N PRO A 303 28.26 1.48 -16.19
CA PRO A 303 28.05 1.85 -17.58
C PRO A 303 26.74 1.29 -18.15
N THR A 304 26.21 1.93 -19.19
CA THR A 304 25.12 1.34 -19.96
C THR A 304 25.54 -0.01 -20.54
N GLY A 305 24.62 -0.98 -20.57
CA GLY A 305 24.91 -2.35 -21.04
C GLY A 305 25.66 -3.25 -20.05
N SER A 306 26.07 -2.76 -18.87
CA SER A 306 26.77 -3.56 -17.83
C SER A 306 25.88 -4.56 -17.07
N GLY A 307 24.59 -4.65 -17.41
CA GLY A 307 23.67 -5.61 -16.78
C GLY A 307 23.04 -5.15 -15.46
N LYS A 308 23.00 -3.83 -15.19
CA LYS A 308 22.38 -3.22 -13.99
C LYS A 308 20.96 -3.71 -13.73
N THR A 309 20.15 -3.82 -14.79
CA THR A 309 18.75 -4.23 -14.70
C THR A 309 18.61 -5.64 -14.12
N GLU A 310 19.31 -6.62 -14.67
CA GLU A 310 19.28 -8.00 -14.18
C GLU A 310 19.93 -8.12 -12.79
N ALA A 311 20.96 -7.31 -12.51
CA ALA A 311 21.57 -7.23 -11.18
C ALA A 311 20.56 -6.74 -10.12
N ALA A 312 19.78 -5.70 -10.45
CA ALA A 312 18.73 -5.16 -9.58
C ALA A 312 17.59 -6.16 -9.36
N LEU A 313 17.13 -6.83 -10.42
CA LEU A 313 16.09 -7.86 -10.32
C LEU A 313 16.57 -9.07 -9.50
N ALA A 314 17.83 -9.49 -9.68
CA ALA A 314 18.41 -10.57 -8.90
C ALA A 314 18.49 -10.21 -7.40
N TYR A 315 18.96 -9.01 -7.07
CA TYR A 315 19.00 -8.58 -5.66
C TYR A 315 17.60 -8.44 -5.06
N ALA A 316 16.65 -7.88 -5.82
CA ALA A 316 15.26 -7.82 -5.39
C ALA A 316 14.66 -9.21 -5.16
N TRP A 317 15.00 -10.21 -5.99
CA TRP A 317 14.62 -11.60 -5.77
C TRP A 317 15.16 -12.12 -4.44
N ARG A 318 16.45 -11.89 -4.14
CA ARG A 318 17.04 -12.31 -2.86
C ARG A 318 16.33 -11.69 -1.65
N LEU A 319 15.96 -10.40 -1.74
CA LEU A 319 15.19 -9.72 -0.69
C LEU A 319 13.77 -10.31 -0.54
N ILE A 320 13.11 -10.66 -1.65
CA ILE A 320 11.80 -11.31 -1.62
C ILE A 320 11.87 -12.72 -1.04
N ASP A 321 12.86 -13.52 -1.47
CA ASP A 321 13.09 -14.89 -0.97
C ASP A 321 13.40 -14.89 0.54
N ALA A 322 14.14 -13.89 1.02
CA ALA A 322 14.38 -13.67 2.45
C ALA A 322 13.16 -13.14 3.23
N GLY A 323 12.01 -12.92 2.59
CA GLY A 323 10.80 -12.38 3.22
C GLY A 323 10.88 -10.90 3.61
N LEU A 324 11.86 -10.16 3.08
CA LEU A 324 12.06 -8.73 3.32
C LEU A 324 11.19 -7.84 2.41
N ALA A 325 10.58 -8.43 1.37
CA ALA A 325 9.59 -7.81 0.50
C ALA A 325 8.71 -8.89 -0.13
N GLU A 326 7.60 -8.51 -0.75
CA GLU A 326 6.68 -9.45 -1.42
C GLU A 326 6.46 -9.16 -2.91
N SER A 327 6.95 -8.02 -3.35
CA SER A 327 6.73 -7.51 -4.69
C SER A 327 7.87 -6.61 -5.13
N ILE A 328 7.91 -6.30 -6.42
CA ILE A 328 8.78 -5.25 -6.95
C ILE A 328 7.95 -4.16 -7.61
N VAL A 329 8.46 -2.93 -7.52
CA VAL A 329 7.97 -1.81 -8.32
C VAL A 329 9.14 -1.25 -9.11
N PHE A 330 9.09 -1.43 -10.43
CA PHE A 330 10.11 -0.97 -11.35
C PHE A 330 9.65 0.36 -11.99
N ALA A 331 10.36 1.44 -11.67
CA ALA A 331 10.06 2.81 -12.07
C ALA A 331 11.07 3.29 -13.11
N LEU A 332 10.57 3.75 -14.25
CA LEU A 332 11.38 4.12 -15.41
C LEU A 332 11.17 5.59 -15.80
N PRO A 333 12.15 6.24 -16.46
CA PRO A 333 12.06 7.66 -16.82
C PRO A 333 10.97 7.93 -17.86
N THR A 334 10.67 6.98 -18.75
CA THR A 334 9.74 7.19 -19.87
C THR A 334 8.78 6.03 -20.09
N GLN A 335 7.68 6.29 -20.80
CA GLN A 335 6.73 5.24 -21.17
C GLN A 335 7.35 4.20 -22.12
N ALA A 336 8.25 4.64 -23.00
CA ALA A 336 8.93 3.75 -23.95
C ALA A 336 9.85 2.75 -23.24
N THR A 337 10.63 3.22 -22.26
CA THR A 337 11.47 2.37 -21.43
C THR A 337 10.62 1.42 -20.58
N ALA A 338 9.53 1.91 -19.98
CA ALA A 338 8.59 1.05 -19.25
C ALA A 338 7.98 -0.07 -20.10
N ASN A 339 7.60 0.22 -21.34
CA ASN A 339 7.12 -0.78 -22.29
C ASN A 339 8.19 -1.82 -22.62
N ALA A 340 9.44 -1.40 -22.82
CA ALA A 340 10.56 -2.30 -23.09
C ALA A 340 10.90 -3.20 -21.90
N MET A 341 10.66 -2.72 -20.68
CA MET A 341 10.93 -3.45 -19.44
C MET A 341 9.92 -4.59 -19.17
N LEU A 342 8.72 -4.53 -19.77
CA LEU A 342 7.65 -5.50 -19.55
C LEU A 342 8.11 -6.95 -19.81
N GLY A 343 8.81 -7.20 -20.93
CA GLY A 343 9.27 -8.54 -21.29
C GLY A 343 10.31 -9.10 -20.31
N ARG A 344 11.19 -8.25 -19.77
CA ARG A 344 12.17 -8.66 -18.75
C ARG A 344 11.48 -8.98 -17.42
N CYS A 345 10.50 -8.16 -17.03
CA CYS A 345 9.68 -8.42 -15.86
C CYS A 345 8.82 -9.68 -15.99
N GLU A 346 8.40 -10.07 -17.20
CA GLU A 346 7.71 -11.34 -17.44
C GLU A 346 8.64 -12.54 -17.20
N THR A 347 9.90 -12.48 -17.67
CA THR A 347 10.91 -13.50 -17.36
C THR A 347 11.14 -13.59 -15.85
N PHE A 348 11.35 -12.45 -15.20
CA PHE A 348 11.49 -12.40 -13.74
C PHE A 348 10.28 -12.98 -13.00
N SER A 349 9.05 -12.67 -13.44
CA SER A 349 7.81 -13.22 -12.89
C SER A 349 7.80 -14.75 -12.86
N LYS A 350 8.23 -15.38 -13.96
CA LYS A 350 8.29 -16.84 -14.08
C LYS A 350 9.35 -17.42 -13.13
N SER A 351 10.51 -16.78 -13.03
CA SER A 351 11.60 -17.26 -12.17
C SER A 351 11.29 -17.08 -10.68
N ALA A 352 10.79 -15.90 -10.28
CA ALA A 352 10.60 -15.53 -8.88
C ALA A 352 9.25 -15.98 -8.29
N PHE A 353 8.23 -16.24 -9.11
CA PHE A 353 6.88 -16.57 -8.63
C PHE A 353 6.20 -17.72 -9.40
N GLY A 354 6.79 -18.24 -10.48
CA GLY A 354 6.20 -19.26 -11.36
C GLY A 354 5.07 -18.71 -12.25
N ARG A 355 4.07 -18.06 -11.63
CA ARG A 355 2.99 -17.29 -12.26
C ARG A 355 2.63 -16.11 -11.35
N ALA A 356 3.16 -14.92 -11.63
CA ALA A 356 2.81 -13.69 -10.90
C ALA A 356 1.89 -12.76 -11.70
N ASN A 357 1.15 -11.91 -10.99
CA ASN A 357 0.42 -10.81 -11.59
C ASN A 357 1.39 -9.68 -11.94
N LEU A 358 1.58 -9.48 -13.24
CA LEU A 358 2.39 -8.40 -13.81
C LEU A 358 1.48 -7.26 -14.25
N VAL A 359 1.68 -6.08 -13.67
CA VAL A 359 0.83 -4.90 -13.91
C VAL A 359 1.67 -3.76 -14.48
N LEU A 360 1.17 -3.13 -15.54
CA LEU A 360 1.83 -1.99 -16.22
C LEU A 360 1.06 -0.69 -15.98
N ALA A 361 1.68 0.31 -15.34
CA ALA A 361 1.12 1.65 -15.12
C ALA A 361 1.86 2.75 -15.87
N HIS A 362 1.26 3.25 -16.94
CA HIS A 362 1.57 4.58 -17.47
C HIS A 362 0.38 5.15 -18.26
N GLY A 363 0.52 6.38 -18.75
CA GLY A 363 -0.50 7.15 -19.48
C GLY A 363 -1.22 6.35 -20.56
N HIS A 364 -0.46 5.60 -21.35
CA HIS A 364 -0.92 4.83 -22.52
C HIS A 364 -0.83 3.30 -22.34
N SER A 365 -0.75 2.80 -21.10
CA SER A 365 -0.64 1.35 -20.80
C SER A 365 -1.72 0.51 -21.48
N ARG A 366 -2.96 1.03 -21.58
CA ARG A 366 -4.08 0.38 -22.27
C ARG A 366 -3.89 0.21 -23.78
N LEU A 367 -2.94 0.92 -24.40
CA LEU A 367 -2.62 0.78 -25.84
C LEU A 367 -1.49 -0.24 -26.08
N ASN A 368 -0.85 -0.75 -25.04
CA ASN A 368 0.22 -1.73 -25.19
C ASN A 368 -0.38 -3.13 -25.45
N GLN A 369 -0.19 -3.65 -26.66
CA GLN A 369 -0.72 -4.96 -27.07
C GLN A 369 -0.11 -6.14 -26.28
N ALA A 370 1.14 -6.06 -25.82
CA ALA A 370 1.73 -7.09 -24.97
C ALA A 370 1.07 -7.11 -23.59
N TYR A 371 0.78 -5.94 -23.03
CA TYR A 371 0.05 -5.82 -21.77
C TYR A 371 -1.41 -6.27 -21.90
N GLN A 372 -2.11 -5.87 -22.97
CA GLN A 372 -3.47 -6.36 -23.23
C GLN A 372 -3.50 -7.87 -23.36
N ARG A 373 -2.54 -8.49 -24.05
CA ARG A 373 -2.42 -9.95 -24.09
C ARG A 373 -2.19 -10.59 -22.72
N LEU A 374 -1.46 -9.94 -21.82
CA LEU A 374 -1.29 -10.44 -20.45
C LEU A 374 -2.61 -10.34 -19.65
N VAL A 375 -3.31 -9.21 -19.76
CA VAL A 375 -4.64 -9.02 -19.15
C VAL A 375 -5.62 -10.04 -19.71
N GLU A 376 -5.68 -10.21 -21.03
CA GLU A 376 -6.53 -11.18 -21.73
C GLU A 376 -6.16 -12.63 -21.42
N ALA A 377 -4.86 -12.96 -21.31
CA ALA A 377 -4.40 -14.29 -20.93
C ALA A 377 -4.76 -14.62 -19.48
N GLY A 378 -4.70 -13.63 -18.59
CA GLY A 378 -5.30 -13.70 -17.25
C GLY A 378 -6.83 -13.74 -17.29
N SER A 379 -7.46 -13.38 -18.42
CA SER A 379 -8.91 -13.31 -18.62
C SER A 379 -9.52 -14.50 -19.39
N LYS A 380 -8.74 -15.49 -19.82
CA LYS A 380 -9.26 -16.63 -20.61
C LYS A 380 -10.04 -17.61 -19.72
N ARG A 381 -11.33 -17.81 -20.03
CA ARG A 381 -12.20 -18.84 -19.43
C ARG A 381 -11.72 -20.25 -19.79
N THR A 382 -11.69 -21.15 -18.82
CA THR A 382 -11.52 -22.59 -19.08
C THR A 382 -12.82 -23.19 -19.64
N ALA A 383 -12.72 -24.36 -20.30
CA ALA A 383 -13.81 -24.99 -21.04
C ALA A 383 -15.06 -25.38 -20.21
N GLN A 384 -15.03 -25.16 -18.88
CA GLN A 384 -16.11 -25.45 -17.95
C GLN A 384 -17.04 -24.24 -17.69
N GLY A 385 -16.81 -23.09 -18.33
CA GLY A 385 -17.77 -21.97 -18.29
C GLY A 385 -17.79 -21.17 -16.98
N GLU A 386 -16.97 -21.53 -16.00
CA GLU A 386 -16.72 -20.71 -14.80
C GLU A 386 -15.80 -19.54 -15.16
N THR A 387 -16.15 -18.34 -14.71
CA THR A 387 -15.29 -17.17 -14.85
C THR A 387 -14.22 -17.30 -13.77
N GLU A 388 -13.05 -17.83 -14.09
CA GLU A 388 -11.96 -18.00 -13.11
C GLU A 388 -11.59 -16.66 -12.46
N ALA A 389 -11.33 -16.68 -11.15
CA ALA A 389 -10.97 -15.51 -10.33
C ALA A 389 -9.73 -14.74 -10.83
N GLY A 390 -8.85 -15.38 -11.63
CA GLY A 390 -7.74 -14.72 -12.32
C GLY A 390 -8.18 -13.62 -13.30
N VAL A 391 -9.36 -13.78 -13.92
CA VAL A 391 -9.98 -12.79 -14.83
C VAL A 391 -10.34 -11.51 -14.08
N GLN A 392 -10.83 -11.64 -12.84
CA GLN A 392 -11.19 -10.50 -12.00
C GLN A 392 -9.96 -9.79 -11.43
N CYS A 393 -8.91 -10.53 -11.09
CA CYS A 393 -7.66 -10.01 -10.52
C CYS A 393 -6.93 -9.02 -11.44
N ALA A 394 -6.51 -9.47 -12.63
CA ALA A 394 -5.73 -8.64 -13.54
C ALA A 394 -6.53 -7.42 -14.01
N ALA A 395 -7.83 -7.60 -14.25
CA ALA A 395 -8.74 -6.51 -14.60
C ALA A 395 -8.91 -5.52 -13.43
N TRP A 396 -9.04 -5.99 -12.19
CA TRP A 396 -9.21 -5.14 -11.01
C TRP A 396 -7.95 -4.31 -10.72
N LEU A 397 -6.75 -4.91 -10.81
CA LEU A 397 -5.46 -4.22 -10.67
C LEU A 397 -5.23 -3.23 -11.84
N ALA A 398 -5.55 -3.63 -13.07
CA ALA A 398 -5.40 -2.80 -14.26
C ALA A 398 -6.45 -1.66 -14.36
N SER A 399 -7.58 -1.78 -13.67
CA SER A 399 -8.68 -0.80 -13.73
C SER A 399 -8.25 0.60 -13.28
N SER A 400 -7.21 0.69 -12.42
CA SER A 400 -6.75 1.97 -11.89
C SER A 400 -5.23 2.03 -11.71
N ARG A 401 -4.63 3.14 -12.16
CA ARG A 401 -3.18 3.40 -12.02
C ARG A 401 -2.70 3.40 -10.56
N LYS A 402 -3.60 3.62 -9.60
CA LYS A 402 -3.29 3.58 -8.15
C LYS A 402 -3.13 2.15 -7.61
N ARG A 403 -3.69 1.15 -8.30
CA ARG A 403 -3.67 -0.26 -7.88
C ARG A 403 -2.46 -1.03 -8.40
N VAL A 404 -1.65 -0.42 -9.27
CA VAL A 404 -0.51 -1.10 -9.90
C VAL A 404 0.58 -1.51 -8.92
N PHE A 405 0.70 -0.81 -7.80
CA PHE A 405 1.63 -1.16 -6.73
C PHE A 405 1.14 -2.29 -5.82
N LEU A 406 -0.07 -2.81 -6.06
CA LEU A 406 -0.71 -3.84 -5.22
C LEU A 406 -0.51 -5.26 -5.78
N GLY A 407 0.06 -5.44 -6.97
CA GLY A 407 0.42 -6.75 -7.51
C GLY A 407 1.81 -7.22 -7.07
N GLN A 408 2.26 -8.38 -7.57
CA GLN A 408 3.64 -8.87 -7.35
C GLN A 408 4.67 -8.05 -8.11
N ILE A 409 4.34 -7.60 -9.31
CA ILE A 409 5.26 -6.83 -10.16
C ILE A 409 4.53 -5.65 -10.76
N GLY A 410 4.90 -4.43 -10.33
CA GLY A 410 4.44 -3.19 -10.93
C GLY A 410 5.54 -2.57 -11.81
N VAL A 411 5.27 -2.35 -13.10
CA VAL A 411 6.15 -1.60 -14.00
C VAL A 411 5.50 -0.26 -14.31
N CYS A 412 6.20 0.85 -14.09
CA CYS A 412 5.60 2.18 -14.23
C CYS A 412 6.59 3.28 -14.62
N THR A 413 6.08 4.46 -14.95
CA THR A 413 6.95 5.65 -14.97
C THR A 413 7.21 6.14 -13.56
N VAL A 414 8.36 6.78 -13.35
CA VAL A 414 8.75 7.34 -12.05
C VAL A 414 7.70 8.32 -11.49
N ASP A 415 6.97 9.06 -12.34
CA ASP A 415 5.88 9.95 -11.91
C ASP A 415 4.82 9.20 -11.07
N GLN A 416 4.53 7.93 -11.39
CA GLN A 416 3.56 7.14 -10.63
C GLN A 416 4.03 6.89 -9.19
N VAL A 417 5.35 6.74 -9.00
CA VAL A 417 5.99 6.62 -7.69
C VAL A 417 5.99 7.96 -6.98
N LEU A 418 6.37 9.05 -7.66
CA LEU A 418 6.42 10.39 -7.06
C LEU A 418 5.02 10.88 -6.61
N LEU A 419 3.94 10.46 -7.26
CA LEU A 419 2.57 10.72 -6.81
C LEU A 419 2.24 10.14 -5.42
N SER A 420 3.04 9.19 -4.89
CA SER A 420 2.83 8.64 -3.54
C SER A 420 3.15 9.63 -2.42
N VAL A 421 3.94 10.68 -2.71
CA VAL A 421 4.35 11.69 -1.72
C VAL A 421 3.67 13.04 -1.92
N LEU A 422 2.98 13.22 -3.05
CA LEU A 422 2.22 14.43 -3.36
C LEU A 422 0.86 14.45 -2.64
N PRO A 423 0.28 15.64 -2.39
CA PRO A 423 -1.03 15.78 -1.74
C PRO A 423 -2.17 15.49 -2.74
N VAL A 424 -2.25 14.24 -3.18
CA VAL A 424 -3.28 13.76 -4.10
C VAL A 424 -4.13 12.67 -3.45
N ARG A 425 -5.39 12.58 -3.86
CA ARG A 425 -6.33 11.60 -3.32
C ARG A 425 -5.79 10.17 -3.46
N HIS A 426 -5.82 9.39 -2.37
CA HIS A 426 -5.26 8.03 -2.27
C HIS A 426 -3.74 7.92 -2.49
N ASN A 427 -2.97 8.97 -2.23
CA ASN A 427 -1.50 8.86 -2.25
C ASN A 427 -0.99 7.71 -1.34
N PHE A 428 -1.63 7.52 -0.19
CA PHE A 428 -1.31 6.50 0.79
C PHE A 428 -1.56 5.06 0.30
N VAL A 429 -2.46 4.84 -0.66
CA VAL A 429 -2.64 3.51 -1.27
C VAL A 429 -1.44 3.17 -2.16
N ARG A 430 -0.92 4.19 -2.87
CA ARG A 430 0.31 4.03 -3.65
C ARG A 430 1.49 3.76 -2.73
N ALA A 431 1.60 4.54 -1.66
CA ALA A 431 2.63 4.36 -0.64
C ALA A 431 2.59 2.95 -0.04
N PHE A 432 1.42 2.45 0.37
CA PHE A 432 1.25 1.08 0.89
C PHE A 432 1.80 0.02 -0.08
N GLY A 433 1.47 0.12 -1.38
CA GLY A 433 2.02 -0.79 -2.38
C GLY A 433 3.54 -0.70 -2.55
N LEU A 434 4.13 0.49 -2.39
CA LEU A 434 5.58 0.67 -2.37
C LEU A 434 6.22 0.06 -1.10
N HIS A 435 5.57 0.19 0.06
CA HIS A 435 6.10 -0.21 1.37
C HIS A 435 6.36 -1.71 1.51
N ARG A 436 5.55 -2.53 0.85
CA ARG A 436 5.74 -3.99 0.77
C ARG A 436 6.63 -4.43 -0.39
N SER A 437 7.05 -3.51 -1.25
CA SER A 437 7.82 -3.78 -2.46
C SER A 437 9.29 -3.42 -2.31
N VAL A 438 10.14 -4.08 -3.10
CA VAL A 438 11.45 -3.51 -3.47
C VAL A 438 11.21 -2.45 -4.55
N LEU A 439 11.46 -1.19 -4.23
CA LEU A 439 11.39 -0.09 -5.20
C LEU A 439 12.66 -0.06 -6.04
N ILE A 440 12.55 -0.25 -7.35
CA ILE A 440 13.66 -0.14 -8.30
C ILE A 440 13.43 1.10 -9.15
N VAL A 441 14.36 2.04 -9.16
CA VAL A 441 14.27 3.28 -9.94
C VAL A 441 15.43 3.35 -10.91
N ASP A 442 15.11 3.43 -12.20
CA ASP A 442 16.10 3.40 -13.27
C ASP A 442 16.46 4.80 -13.78
N GLU A 443 17.69 4.93 -14.28
CA GLU A 443 18.24 6.13 -14.91
C GLU A 443 18.13 7.40 -14.04
N VAL A 444 18.48 7.30 -12.75
CA VAL A 444 18.32 8.41 -11.77
C VAL A 444 19.08 9.68 -12.15
N HIS A 445 20.16 9.57 -12.94
CA HIS A 445 20.89 10.74 -13.46
C HIS A 445 20.09 11.62 -14.42
N ALA A 446 19.02 11.12 -15.01
CA ALA A 446 18.19 11.88 -15.93
C ALA A 446 17.23 12.85 -15.18
N TYR A 447 17.17 12.79 -13.86
CA TYR A 447 16.18 13.53 -13.06
C TYR A 447 16.67 14.93 -12.71
N ASP A 448 15.76 15.90 -12.86
CA ASP A 448 16.01 17.27 -12.44
C ASP A 448 15.98 17.43 -10.89
N ALA A 449 16.26 18.64 -10.41
CA ALA A 449 16.30 18.92 -8.98
C ALA A 449 14.95 18.70 -8.28
N TYR A 450 13.83 18.95 -8.98
CA TYR A 450 12.48 18.80 -8.42
C TYR A 450 12.13 17.32 -8.25
N MET A 451 12.36 16.51 -9.27
CA MET A 451 12.17 15.06 -9.23
C MET A 451 13.06 14.40 -8.17
N ASN A 452 14.32 14.83 -8.04
CA ASN A 452 15.20 14.36 -6.98
C ASN A 452 14.67 14.69 -5.59
N GLY A 453 14.09 15.89 -5.38
CA GLY A 453 13.46 16.25 -4.11
C GLY A 453 12.29 15.34 -3.74
N LEU A 454 11.43 15.01 -4.71
CA LEU A 454 10.33 14.07 -4.51
C LEU A 454 10.83 12.64 -4.29
N LEU A 455 11.86 12.20 -5.01
CA LEU A 455 12.45 10.88 -4.83
C LEU A 455 13.06 10.73 -3.43
N ILE A 456 13.76 11.75 -2.93
CA ILE A 456 14.29 11.78 -1.55
C ILE A 456 13.16 11.59 -0.53
N GLU A 457 12.01 12.24 -0.73
CA GLU A 457 10.85 12.06 0.15
C GLU A 457 10.29 10.63 0.06
N VAL A 458 10.19 10.05 -1.14
CA VAL A 458 9.79 8.64 -1.31
C VAL A 458 10.75 7.70 -0.55
N LEU A 459 12.06 7.93 -0.64
CA LEU A 459 13.08 7.13 0.04
C LEU A 459 12.99 7.24 1.56
N LYS A 460 12.76 8.45 2.09
CA LYS A 460 12.54 8.66 3.53
C LYS A 460 11.35 7.86 4.04
N ARG A 461 10.23 7.88 3.30
CA ARG A 461 9.03 7.10 3.65
C ARG A 461 9.27 5.60 3.55
N GLN A 462 10.00 5.13 2.53
CA GLN A 462 10.43 3.74 2.46
C GLN A 462 11.26 3.34 3.69
N LYS A 463 12.27 4.13 4.05
CA LYS A 463 13.09 3.86 5.24
C LYS A 463 12.25 3.79 6.52
N ALA A 464 11.33 4.74 6.71
CA ALA A 464 10.53 4.86 7.93
C ALA A 464 9.63 3.65 8.22
N VAL A 465 9.36 2.82 7.21
CA VAL A 465 8.58 1.59 7.35
C VAL A 465 9.41 0.32 7.10
N GLY A 466 10.75 0.47 7.08
CA GLY A 466 11.69 -0.63 6.86
C GLY A 466 11.69 -1.17 5.43
N GLY A 467 11.29 -0.39 4.43
CA GLY A 467 11.29 -0.80 3.02
C GLY A 467 12.69 -0.98 2.42
N SER A 468 12.74 -1.33 1.14
CA SER A 468 13.98 -1.43 0.36
C SER A 468 13.89 -0.63 -0.94
N ALA A 469 15.02 -0.05 -1.37
CA ALA A 469 15.11 0.67 -2.63
C ALA A 469 16.43 0.38 -3.36
N ILE A 470 16.36 0.26 -4.68
CA ILE A 470 17.49 0.07 -5.58
C ILE A 470 17.46 1.18 -6.63
N LEU A 471 18.48 2.03 -6.68
CA LEU A 471 18.62 3.11 -7.63
C LEU A 471 19.68 2.75 -8.67
N LEU A 472 19.32 2.80 -9.94
CA LEU A 472 20.22 2.50 -11.04
C LEU A 472 20.62 3.79 -11.75
N SER A 473 21.92 3.94 -12.01
CA SER A 473 22.41 5.05 -12.80
C SER A 473 23.62 4.66 -13.65
N ALA A 474 23.77 5.31 -14.80
CA ALA A 474 25.00 5.24 -15.57
C ALA A 474 26.14 5.91 -14.82
N THR A 475 25.93 7.13 -14.35
CA THR A 475 26.83 7.91 -13.50
C THR A 475 25.98 8.74 -12.54
N LEU A 476 26.48 9.13 -11.36
CA LEU A 476 25.73 10.01 -10.46
C LEU A 476 26.68 11.06 -9.86
N PRO A 477 26.38 12.37 -9.98
CA PRO A 477 27.17 13.39 -9.31
C PRO A 477 27.23 13.12 -7.80
N ALA A 478 28.43 13.22 -7.21
CA ALA A 478 28.66 12.90 -5.80
C ALA A 478 27.71 13.63 -4.84
N GLY A 479 27.38 14.90 -5.12
CA GLY A 479 26.42 15.66 -4.32
C GLY A 479 24.97 15.15 -4.38
N ILE A 480 24.53 14.60 -5.53
CA ILE A 480 23.20 13.97 -5.65
C ILE A 480 23.21 12.63 -4.90
N ARG A 481 24.26 11.82 -5.11
CA ARG A 481 24.44 10.55 -4.40
C ARG A 481 24.45 10.74 -2.88
N GLY A 482 25.18 11.73 -2.37
CA GLY A 482 25.21 12.08 -0.96
C GLY A 482 23.80 12.36 -0.41
N LYS A 483 23.01 13.22 -1.07
CA LYS A 483 21.63 13.51 -0.66
C LYS A 483 20.72 12.28 -0.66
N LEU A 484 20.90 11.36 -1.62
CA LEU A 484 20.13 10.11 -1.67
C LEU A 484 20.53 9.18 -0.50
N LEU A 485 21.82 9.06 -0.18
CA LEU A 485 22.29 8.29 0.98
C LEU A 485 21.87 8.92 2.33
N GLU A 486 21.89 10.24 2.43
CA GLU A 486 21.40 11.00 3.58
C GLU A 486 19.92 10.77 3.84
N SER A 487 19.12 10.60 2.78
CA SER A 487 17.70 10.22 2.92
C SER A 487 17.51 8.90 3.68
N TRP A 488 18.54 8.05 3.65
CA TRP A 488 18.62 6.80 4.38
C TRP A 488 19.45 6.87 5.67
N GLY A 489 19.87 8.06 6.11
CA GLY A 489 20.60 8.31 7.35
C GLY A 489 22.10 8.03 7.30
N HIS A 490 22.69 7.97 6.11
CA HIS A 490 24.14 7.87 5.93
C HIS A 490 24.73 9.23 5.59
N GLU A 491 25.81 9.61 6.28
CA GLU A 491 26.57 10.80 5.90
C GLU A 491 27.24 10.59 4.53
N PRO A 492 27.47 11.68 3.76
CA PRO A 492 28.20 11.60 2.51
C PRO A 492 29.59 10.99 2.72
N VAL A 493 29.78 9.78 2.22
CA VAL A 493 31.12 9.20 2.12
C VAL A 493 31.89 10.03 1.10
N ALA A 494 33.12 10.43 1.44
CA ALA A 494 34.02 11.07 0.47
C ALA A 494 34.12 10.20 -0.80
N ASP A 495 34.39 10.82 -1.95
CA ASP A 495 34.42 10.17 -3.27
C ASP A 495 35.64 9.24 -3.42
N VAL A 496 35.62 8.10 -2.71
CA VAL A 496 36.74 7.14 -2.61
C VAL A 496 36.48 5.88 -3.46
N ALA A 497 35.29 5.74 -4.06
CA ALA A 497 34.93 4.55 -4.83
C ALA A 497 35.44 4.64 -6.27
N ASN A 498 36.13 3.60 -6.73
CA ASN A 498 36.44 3.47 -8.15
C ASN A 498 35.17 3.13 -8.91
N TYR A 499 34.84 3.92 -9.94
CA TYR A 499 33.75 3.59 -10.86
C TYR A 499 34.09 2.33 -11.68
N PRO A 500 33.17 1.36 -11.83
CA PRO A 500 31.80 1.30 -11.33
C PRO A 500 31.70 0.86 -9.85
N ALA A 501 30.63 1.26 -9.16
CA ALA A 501 30.47 1.05 -7.72
C ALA A 501 29.03 0.69 -7.32
N ILE A 502 28.90 -0.09 -6.24
CA ILE A 502 27.63 -0.39 -5.58
C ILE A 502 27.67 0.18 -4.15
N TRP A 503 26.78 1.13 -3.88
CA TRP A 503 26.62 1.76 -2.58
C TRP A 503 25.43 1.12 -1.87
N ASN A 504 25.67 0.21 -0.94
CA ASN A 504 24.62 -0.43 -0.14
C ASN A 504 24.73 0.04 1.31
N THR A 505 23.62 0.57 1.84
CA THR A 505 23.57 1.16 3.20
C THR A 505 23.92 0.17 4.32
N ALA A 506 23.53 -1.10 4.21
CA ALA A 506 23.95 -2.12 5.17
C ALA A 506 25.46 -2.40 5.07
N ALA A 507 25.99 -2.58 3.86
CA ALA A 507 27.42 -2.80 3.64
C ALA A 507 28.29 -1.59 4.06
N LEU A 508 27.78 -0.38 3.86
CA LEU A 508 28.41 0.86 4.33
C LEU A 508 28.43 0.94 5.85
N SER A 509 27.39 0.47 6.54
CA SER A 509 27.35 0.42 8.00
C SER A 509 28.39 -0.56 8.56
N GLU A 510 28.63 -1.68 7.88
CA GLU A 510 29.55 -2.71 8.32
C GLU A 510 31.02 -2.40 7.98
N SER A 511 31.29 -1.94 6.76
CA SER A 511 32.66 -1.79 6.24
C SER A 511 33.14 -0.34 6.09
N GLY A 512 32.23 0.64 6.18
CA GLY A 512 32.54 2.05 5.90
C GLY A 512 32.85 2.35 4.44
N SER A 513 32.72 1.37 3.53
CA SER A 513 33.14 1.51 2.12
C SER A 513 32.13 0.89 1.15
N PRO A 514 31.99 1.45 -0.07
CA PRO A 514 31.14 0.86 -1.10
C PRO A 514 31.80 -0.36 -1.73
N LEU A 515 30.99 -1.26 -2.27
CA LEU A 515 31.49 -2.43 -2.99
C LEU A 515 32.01 -1.98 -4.36
N SER A 516 33.28 -2.26 -4.61
CA SER A 516 33.96 -1.98 -5.88
C SER A 516 34.09 -3.27 -6.69
N LEU A 517 33.92 -3.17 -8.01
CA LEU A 517 34.13 -4.33 -8.87
C LEU A 517 35.61 -4.73 -8.96
N PRO A 518 35.90 -6.03 -9.16
CA PRO A 518 37.22 -6.49 -9.57
C PRO A 518 37.70 -5.79 -10.84
N ASP A 519 39.01 -5.57 -10.96
CA ASP A 519 39.61 -4.84 -12.10
C ASP A 519 39.27 -5.48 -13.46
N THR A 520 39.06 -6.81 -13.50
CA THR A 520 38.70 -7.56 -14.71
C THR A 520 37.31 -7.21 -15.25
N GLU A 521 36.41 -6.71 -14.38
CA GLU A 521 35.04 -6.34 -14.74
C GLU A 521 34.88 -4.83 -14.96
N ARG A 522 35.96 -4.06 -14.83
CA ARG A 522 35.92 -2.61 -15.05
C ARG A 522 35.97 -2.30 -16.54
N PRO A 523 35.23 -1.27 -16.99
CA PRO A 523 35.34 -0.80 -18.36
C PRO A 523 36.77 -0.33 -18.64
N ALA A 524 37.24 -0.54 -19.88
CA ALA A 524 38.55 -0.07 -20.29
C ALA A 524 38.69 1.44 -20.02
N GLN A 525 39.79 1.83 -19.36
CA GLN A 525 40.06 3.22 -19.05
C GLN A 525 40.18 4.03 -20.34
N ARG A 526 39.37 5.08 -20.47
CA ARG A 526 39.41 6.02 -21.60
C ARG A 526 39.77 7.40 -21.09
N THR A 527 40.81 7.99 -21.65
CA THR A 527 41.17 9.40 -21.40
C THR A 527 40.50 10.25 -22.47
N ILE A 528 39.75 11.27 -22.05
CA ILE A 528 39.15 12.25 -22.96
C ILE A 528 39.86 13.57 -22.71
N GLU A 529 40.51 14.11 -23.73
CA GLU A 529 41.04 15.47 -23.70
C GLU A 529 39.93 16.45 -24.06
N VAL A 530 39.62 17.35 -23.11
CA VAL A 530 38.64 18.42 -23.31
C VAL A 530 39.41 19.72 -23.46
N SER A 531 39.27 20.38 -24.61
CA SER A 531 39.80 21.73 -24.83
C SER A 531 38.65 22.74 -24.89
N LEU A 532 38.80 23.84 -24.14
CA LEU A 532 37.84 24.94 -24.15
C LEU A 532 38.39 26.02 -25.10
N SER A 533 37.72 26.21 -26.25
CA SER A 533 38.03 27.29 -27.17
C SER A 533 37.05 28.45 -26.97
N LYS A 534 37.57 29.62 -26.57
CA LYS A 534 36.78 30.85 -26.51
C LYS A 534 36.73 31.48 -27.91
N LEU A 535 35.61 31.33 -28.60
CA LEU A 535 35.38 32.00 -29.88
C LEU A 535 35.01 33.47 -29.61
N VAL A 536 35.85 34.40 -30.08
CA VAL A 536 35.71 35.86 -29.83
C VAL A 536 34.39 36.42 -30.37
N SER A 537 33.79 35.75 -31.36
CA SER A 537 32.51 36.13 -31.98
C SER A 537 31.29 35.37 -31.48
N ALA A 538 31.45 34.31 -30.66
CA ALA A 538 30.32 33.50 -30.23
C ALA A 538 29.53 34.23 -29.11
N ARG A 539 28.27 34.54 -29.39
CA ARG A 539 27.29 34.94 -28.37
C ARG A 539 26.64 33.69 -27.76
N PRO A 540 26.16 33.72 -26.50
CA PRO A 540 25.35 32.63 -25.97
C PRO A 540 24.16 32.37 -26.91
N ASP A 541 23.92 31.10 -27.22
CA ASP A 541 22.78 30.59 -28.00
C ASP A 541 22.77 30.87 -29.52
N GLU A 542 23.91 31.24 -30.14
CA GLU A 542 24.05 31.13 -31.61
C GLU A 542 24.62 29.74 -31.98
N PRO A 543 23.91 28.94 -32.80
CA PRO A 543 24.29 27.56 -33.12
C PRO A 543 25.57 27.42 -33.95
#